data_AF-A0A2N5K4U9-F1
#
_entry.id   AF-A0A2N5K4U9-F1
#
_cell.length_a   1.000
_cell.length_b   1.000
_cell.length_c   1.000
_cell.angle_alpha   90.00
_cell.angle_beta   90.00
_cell.angle_gamma   90.00
#
_symmetry.space_group_name_H-M   'P 1'
#
loop_
_entity.id
_entity.type
_entity.pdbx_description
1 polymer ?
#
loop_
_entity_poly.entity_id
_entity_poly.type
_entity_poly.pdbx_seq_one_letter_code
_entity_poly.pdbx_strand_id
1 'polypeptide(L)'
;MPVSDARRWFPLLIALAAGVIVLAAYVQPNALSDGLLQIAALVVTGGLLLGVLNVLNTHRRRIADRAADWPYSLVLMVALLATFTLGLLPSLGLPVMAAVTGEVLRYVYQPLAGSLLALLTFFALRAAWRALQVRPREASLILGVAVIFLLASGPWAALMPGLRATLDWIEAYPVLGVARGLLLGVGIGALVASTRVLLGLDQPYLDR
;
A
#
# COMPACT_ATOMS: atom_id res chain seq x y z
N MET A 1 23.20 -24.20 -0.13
CA MET A 1 23.89 -22.91 0.08
C MET A 1 24.30 -22.36 -1.29
N PRO A 2 23.59 -21.39 -1.88
CA PRO A 2 23.89 -20.89 -3.22
C PRO A 2 24.92 -19.74 -3.14
N VAL A 3 26.10 -20.01 -2.58
CA VAL A 3 27.18 -19.01 -2.38
C VAL A 3 28.41 -19.26 -3.24
N SER A 4 28.41 -20.30 -4.08
CA SER A 4 29.60 -20.70 -4.84
C SER A 4 29.87 -19.86 -6.10
N ASP A 5 29.02 -18.89 -6.43
CA ASP A 5 29.07 -18.19 -7.71
C ASP A 5 29.54 -16.73 -7.52
N ALA A 6 30.82 -16.47 -7.75
CA ALA A 6 31.50 -15.18 -7.49
C ALA A 6 30.82 -13.98 -8.18
N ARG A 7 30.12 -14.21 -9.29
CA ARG A 7 29.38 -13.18 -10.04
C ARG A 7 28.15 -12.64 -9.29
N ARG A 8 27.61 -13.37 -8.32
CA ARG A 8 26.42 -12.97 -7.53
C ARG A 8 26.76 -12.09 -6.33
N TRP A 9 28.03 -12.01 -5.93
CA TRP A 9 28.47 -11.23 -4.77
C TRP A 9 28.43 -9.72 -5.03
N PHE A 10 28.71 -9.29 -6.25
CA PHE A 10 28.73 -7.88 -6.64
C PHE A 10 27.38 -7.17 -6.41
N PRO A 11 26.25 -7.66 -6.97
CA PRO A 11 24.95 -7.02 -6.74
C PRO A 11 24.49 -7.08 -5.27
N LEU A 12 24.83 -8.16 -4.55
CA LEU A 12 24.49 -8.28 -3.12
C LEU A 12 25.22 -7.26 -2.26
N LEU A 13 26.53 -7.07 -2.48
CA LEU A 13 27.32 -6.08 -1.76
C LEU A 13 26.81 -4.65 -2.03
N ILE A 14 26.42 -4.35 -3.27
CA ILE A 14 25.83 -3.05 -3.63
C ILE A 14 24.49 -2.85 -2.92
N ALA A 15 23.60 -3.85 -2.93
CA ALA A 15 22.30 -3.75 -2.27
C ALA A 15 22.44 -3.57 -0.75
N LEU A 16 23.34 -4.33 -0.12
CA LEU A 16 23.61 -4.24 1.31
C LEU A 16 24.24 -2.89 1.67
N ALA A 17 25.23 -2.42 0.91
CA ALA A 17 25.83 -1.10 1.11
C ALA A 17 24.79 0.02 0.97
N ALA A 18 23.96 0.00 -0.08
CA ALA A 18 22.91 0.98 -0.29
C ALA A 18 21.89 0.99 0.87
N GLY A 19 21.47 -0.19 1.35
CA GLY A 19 20.56 -0.30 2.49
C GLY A 19 21.15 0.28 3.78
N VAL A 20 22.40 -0.04 4.10
CA VAL A 20 23.10 0.48 5.29
C VAL A 20 23.28 2.00 5.21
N ILE A 21 23.65 2.52 4.04
CA ILE A 21 23.83 3.95 3.78
C ILE A 21 22.53 4.72 4.03
N VAL A 22 21.39 4.23 3.52
CA VAL A 22 20.08 4.86 3.74
C VAL A 22 19.67 4.82 5.22
N LEU A 23 19.89 3.69 5.89
CA LEU A 23 19.61 3.57 7.33
C LEU A 23 20.47 4.52 8.17
N ALA A 24 21.76 4.63 7.86
CA ALA A 24 22.67 5.54 8.54
C ALA A 24 22.28 7.02 8.30
N ALA A 25 21.88 7.36 7.07
CA ALA A 25 21.43 8.71 6.73
C ALA A 25 20.16 9.12 7.48
N TYR A 26 19.30 8.17 7.83
CA TYR A 26 18.07 8.43 8.57
C TYR A 26 18.30 8.75 10.06
N VAL A 27 19.33 8.18 10.70
CA VAL A 27 19.55 8.28 12.16
C VAL A 27 20.16 9.62 12.57
N GLN A 28 21.07 10.19 11.77
CA GLN A 28 21.76 11.43 12.10
C GLN A 28 21.71 12.41 10.92
N PRO A 29 20.90 13.48 10.99
CA PRO A 29 20.87 14.50 9.96
C PRO A 29 22.20 15.26 9.90
N ASN A 30 22.88 15.16 8.76
CA ASN A 30 24.09 15.91 8.44
C ASN A 30 24.18 16.07 6.91
N ALA A 31 25.09 16.92 6.42
CA ALA A 31 25.21 17.20 4.97
C ALA A 31 25.49 15.95 4.11
N LEU A 32 26.14 14.92 4.67
CA LEU A 32 26.36 13.64 3.99
C LEU A 32 25.05 12.83 3.92
N SER A 33 24.30 12.74 5.03
CA SER A 33 22.99 12.11 5.10
C SER A 33 21.99 12.74 4.12
N ASP A 34 21.96 14.07 4.01
CA ASP A 34 21.09 14.78 3.08
C ASP A 34 21.43 14.46 1.62
N GLY A 35 22.72 14.44 1.27
CA GLY A 35 23.18 14.04 -0.07
C GLY A 35 22.85 12.59 -0.41
N LEU A 36 23.00 11.68 0.57
CA LEU A 36 22.66 10.26 0.42
C LEU A 36 21.16 10.05 0.26
N LEU A 37 20.33 10.77 1.02
CA LEU A 37 18.87 10.75 0.89
C LEU A 37 18.43 11.31 -0.47
N GLN A 38 19.12 12.32 -1.00
CA GLN A 38 18.85 12.85 -2.33
C GLN A 38 19.18 11.82 -3.43
N ILE A 39 20.31 11.14 -3.33
CA ILE A 39 20.65 10.02 -4.25
C ILE A 39 19.61 8.91 -4.13
N ALA A 40 19.22 8.54 -2.91
CA ALA A 40 18.17 7.54 -2.70
C ALA A 40 16.84 7.98 -3.33
N ALA A 41 16.45 9.24 -3.18
CA ALA A 41 15.26 9.80 -3.83
C ALA A 41 15.34 9.74 -5.37
N LEU A 42 16.52 10.02 -5.95
CA LEU A 42 16.74 9.88 -7.39
C LEU A 42 16.62 8.42 -7.84
N VAL A 43 17.19 7.47 -7.10
CA VAL A 43 17.09 6.04 -7.39
C VAL A 43 15.65 5.56 -7.26
N VAL A 44 14.91 5.98 -6.23
CA VAL A 44 13.49 5.67 -6.06
C VAL A 44 12.66 6.22 -7.21
N THR A 45 12.92 7.46 -7.63
CA THR A 45 12.25 8.09 -8.78
C THR A 45 12.53 7.32 -10.07
N GLY A 46 13.79 6.94 -10.30
CA GLY A 46 14.19 6.10 -11.43
C GLY A 46 13.54 4.71 -11.38
N GLY A 47 13.46 4.11 -10.19
CA GLY A 47 12.77 2.84 -9.96
C GLY A 47 11.27 2.92 -10.26
N LEU A 48 10.63 4.03 -9.93
CA LEU A 48 9.23 4.28 -10.26
C LEU A 48 9.03 4.36 -11.78
N LEU A 49 9.92 5.05 -12.50
CA LEU A 49 9.91 5.08 -13.97
C LEU A 49 10.09 3.67 -14.57
N LEU A 50 11.03 2.88 -14.05
CA LEU A 50 11.21 1.48 -14.46
C LEU A 50 9.95 0.65 -14.17
N GLY A 51 9.27 0.90 -13.05
CA GLY A 51 7.99 0.29 -12.72
C GLY A 51 6.91 0.58 -13.76
N VAL A 52 6.76 1.85 -14.15
CA VAL A 52 5.83 2.28 -15.22
C VAL A 52 6.20 1.59 -16.55
N LEU A 53 7.48 1.62 -16.93
CA LEU A 53 7.96 0.96 -18.16
C LEU A 53 7.72 -0.55 -18.15
N ASN A 54 7.87 -1.21 -16.99
CA ASN A 54 7.60 -2.63 -16.84
C ASN A 54 6.11 -2.95 -17.04
N VAL A 55 5.21 -2.14 -16.47
CA VAL A 55 3.76 -2.28 -16.69
C VAL A 55 3.43 -2.10 -18.17
N LEU A 56 3.96 -1.04 -18.80
CA LEU A 56 3.77 -0.77 -20.23
C LEU A 56 4.26 -1.95 -21.10
N ASN A 57 5.46 -2.46 -20.85
CA ASN A 57 6.03 -3.56 -21.63
C ASN A 57 5.23 -4.86 -21.46
N THR A 58 4.82 -5.18 -20.22
CA THR A 58 4.05 -6.40 -19.93
C THR A 58 2.67 -6.36 -20.61
N HIS A 59 1.99 -5.22 -20.56
CA HIS A 59 0.64 -5.08 -21.12
C HIS A 59 0.68 -4.86 -22.64
N ARG A 60 1.72 -4.21 -23.18
CA ARG A 60 1.94 -4.12 -24.63
C ARG A 60 2.05 -5.50 -25.27
N ARG A 61 2.82 -6.42 -24.68
CA ARG A 61 2.93 -7.80 -25.18
C ARG A 61 1.58 -8.50 -25.16
N ARG A 62 0.84 -8.44 -24.04
CA ARG A 62 -0.53 -8.99 -23.95
C ARG A 62 -1.48 -8.48 -25.03
N ILE A 63 -1.41 -7.19 -25.36
CA ILE A 63 -2.25 -6.59 -26.42
C ILE A 63 -1.81 -7.06 -27.80
N ALA A 64 -0.50 -7.08 -28.07
CA ALA A 64 0.04 -7.56 -29.34
C ALA A 64 -0.31 -9.03 -29.59
N ASP A 65 -0.20 -9.86 -28.55
CA ASP A 65 -0.46 -11.30 -28.59
C ASP A 65 -1.97 -11.62 -28.48
N ARG A 66 -2.84 -10.61 -28.34
CA ARG A 66 -4.30 -10.75 -28.10
C ARG A 66 -4.63 -11.79 -27.02
N ALA A 67 -3.89 -11.75 -25.92
CA ALA A 67 -4.10 -12.65 -24.80
C ALA A 67 -5.52 -12.52 -24.21
N ALA A 68 -5.93 -13.50 -23.40
CA ALA A 68 -7.15 -13.37 -22.60
C ALA A 68 -7.12 -12.04 -21.81
N ASP A 69 -8.24 -11.32 -21.80
CA ASP A 69 -8.40 -10.03 -21.12
C ASP A 69 -7.54 -8.87 -21.67
N TRP A 70 -7.06 -8.95 -22.92
CA TRP A 70 -6.33 -7.85 -23.57
C TRP A 70 -7.07 -6.49 -23.60
N PRO A 71 -8.42 -6.40 -23.70
CA PRO A 71 -9.09 -5.10 -23.68
C PRO A 71 -8.87 -4.36 -22.36
N TYR A 72 -8.87 -5.08 -21.23
CA TYR A 72 -8.57 -4.49 -19.91
C TYR A 72 -7.12 -4.01 -19.82
N SER A 73 -6.20 -4.72 -20.48
CA SER A 73 -4.80 -4.30 -20.59
C SER A 73 -4.67 -2.97 -21.36
N LEU A 74 -5.50 -2.76 -22.38
CA LEU A 74 -5.55 -1.50 -23.12
C LEU A 74 -6.11 -0.37 -22.23
N VAL A 75 -7.22 -0.61 -21.53
CA VAL A 75 -7.81 0.37 -20.60
C VAL A 75 -6.80 0.78 -19.54
N LEU A 76 -6.08 -0.18 -18.94
CA LEU A 76 -5.02 0.10 -17.96
C LEU A 76 -3.93 1.00 -18.54
N MET A 77 -3.46 0.68 -19.75
CA MET A 77 -2.37 1.43 -20.37
C MET A 77 -2.79 2.87 -20.72
N VAL A 78 -4.01 3.05 -21.23
CA VAL A 78 -4.57 4.39 -21.48
C VAL A 78 -4.73 5.17 -20.17
N ALA A 79 -5.30 4.55 -19.13
CA ALA A 79 -5.47 5.20 -17.82
C ALA A 79 -4.13 5.58 -17.17
N LEU A 80 -3.11 4.70 -17.27
CA LEU A 80 -1.75 4.96 -16.79
C LEU A 80 -1.14 6.15 -17.51
N LEU A 81 -1.16 6.17 -18.85
CA LEU A 81 -0.59 7.25 -19.65
C LEU A 81 -1.34 8.57 -19.44
N ALA A 82 -2.67 8.54 -19.36
CA ALA A 82 -3.47 9.72 -19.09
C ALA A 82 -3.14 10.30 -17.71
N THR A 83 -3.14 9.47 -16.66
CA THR A 83 -2.85 9.93 -15.28
C THR A 83 -1.41 10.41 -15.15
N PHE A 84 -0.45 9.71 -15.75
CA PHE A 84 0.96 10.09 -15.71
C PHE A 84 1.22 11.41 -16.44
N THR A 85 0.68 11.59 -17.65
CA THR A 85 0.83 12.85 -18.39
C THR A 85 0.11 14.00 -17.68
N LEU A 86 -1.14 13.82 -17.25
CA LEU A 86 -1.90 14.85 -16.53
C LEU A 86 -1.23 15.26 -15.21
N GLY A 87 -0.58 14.33 -14.51
CA GLY A 87 0.19 14.61 -13.30
C GLY A 87 1.50 15.37 -13.55
N LEU A 88 2.13 15.20 -14.72
CA LEU A 88 3.38 15.88 -15.07
C LEU A 88 3.18 17.30 -15.62
N LEU A 89 2.07 17.58 -16.31
CA LEU A 89 1.86 18.87 -16.96
C LEU A 89 2.00 20.10 -16.02
N PRO A 90 1.47 20.10 -14.77
CA PRO A 90 1.68 21.20 -13.84
C PRO A 90 3.15 21.44 -13.48
N SER A 91 3.96 20.36 -13.40
CA SER A 91 5.40 20.47 -13.12
C SER A 91 6.21 21.08 -14.28
N LEU A 92 5.63 21.13 -15.49
CA LEU A 92 6.21 21.75 -16.68
C LEU A 92 5.77 23.22 -16.85
N GLY A 93 5.08 23.81 -15.87
CA GLY A 93 4.59 25.19 -15.92
C GLY A 93 3.38 25.39 -16.83
N LEU A 94 2.79 24.31 -17.35
CA LEU A 94 1.55 24.38 -18.11
C LEU A 94 0.37 24.54 -17.13
N PRO A 95 -0.51 25.55 -17.32
CA PRO A 95 -1.67 25.77 -16.46
C PRO A 95 -2.77 24.74 -16.77
N VAL A 96 -2.49 23.47 -16.49
CA VAL A 96 -3.49 22.41 -16.40
C VAL A 96 -4.02 22.47 -14.98
N MET A 97 -5.35 22.40 -14.84
CA MET A 97 -5.98 22.49 -13.53
C MET A 97 -5.36 21.42 -12.61
N ALA A 98 -4.66 21.81 -11.55
CA ALA A 98 -4.19 20.88 -10.52
C ALA A 98 -5.35 20.01 -9.98
N ALA A 99 -6.59 20.50 -10.13
CA ALA A 99 -7.83 19.78 -9.94
C ALA A 99 -7.89 18.44 -10.69
N VAL A 100 -7.36 18.29 -11.91
CA VAL A 100 -7.52 17.05 -12.71
C VAL A 100 -7.00 15.81 -11.98
N THR A 101 -5.86 15.91 -11.28
CA THR A 101 -5.33 14.78 -10.49
C THR A 101 -6.21 14.47 -9.27
N GLY A 102 -6.71 15.50 -8.58
CA GLY A 102 -7.66 15.36 -7.47
C GLY A 102 -9.02 14.79 -7.92
N GLU A 103 -9.48 15.15 -9.12
CA GLU A 103 -10.72 14.67 -9.70
C GLU A 103 -10.64 13.20 -10.10
N VAL A 104 -9.50 12.75 -10.67
CA VAL A 104 -9.25 11.31 -10.89
C VAL A 104 -9.29 10.55 -9.56
N LEU A 105 -8.68 11.08 -8.51
CA LEU A 105 -8.72 10.44 -7.20
C LEU A 105 -10.15 10.37 -6.64
N ARG A 106 -10.93 11.45 -6.78
CA ARG A 106 -12.31 11.53 -6.29
C ARG A 106 -13.28 10.63 -7.05
N TYR A 107 -13.18 10.59 -8.38
CA TYR A 107 -14.16 9.87 -9.21
C TYR A 107 -13.73 8.45 -9.60
N VAL A 108 -12.44 8.13 -9.54
CA VAL A 108 -11.94 6.80 -9.89
C VAL A 108 -11.46 6.06 -8.65
N TYR A 109 -10.53 6.64 -7.89
CA TYR A 109 -9.92 5.94 -6.77
C TYR A 109 -10.88 5.76 -5.58
N GLN A 110 -11.61 6.80 -5.18
CA GLN A 110 -12.54 6.70 -4.03
C GLN A 110 -13.65 5.66 -4.25
N PRO A 111 -14.34 5.58 -5.41
CA PRO A 111 -15.35 4.54 -5.63
C PRO A 111 -14.75 3.13 -5.71
N LEU A 112 -13.56 2.96 -6.29
CA LEU A 112 -12.86 1.68 -6.32
C LEU A 112 -12.42 1.24 -4.91
N ALA A 113 -11.90 2.16 -4.10
CA ALA A 113 -11.61 1.88 -2.70
C ALA A 113 -12.89 1.53 -1.92
N GLY A 114 -13.99 2.25 -2.18
CA GLY A 114 -15.31 1.97 -1.61
C GLY A 114 -15.85 0.60 -1.98
N SER A 115 -15.69 0.16 -3.25
CA SER A 115 -16.12 -1.17 -3.68
C SER A 115 -15.29 -2.28 -3.05
N LEU A 116 -13.98 -2.08 -2.90
CA LEU A 116 -13.10 -3.00 -2.16
C LEU A 116 -13.49 -3.07 -0.67
N LEU A 117 -13.76 -1.94 -0.02
CA LEU A 117 -14.23 -1.90 1.36
C LEU A 117 -15.61 -2.56 1.52
N ALA A 118 -16.50 -2.38 0.55
CA ALA A 118 -17.80 -3.06 0.53
C ALA A 118 -17.64 -4.58 0.41
N LEU A 119 -16.74 -5.06 -0.45
CA LEU A 119 -16.40 -6.49 -0.57
C LEU A 119 -15.79 -7.03 0.73
N LEU A 120 -14.84 -6.31 1.34
CA LEU A 120 -14.25 -6.69 2.62
C LEU A 120 -15.31 -6.75 3.72
N THR A 121 -16.22 -5.77 3.76
CA THR A 121 -17.34 -5.75 4.72
C THR A 121 -18.28 -6.92 4.49
N PHE A 122 -18.63 -7.22 3.23
CA PHE A 122 -19.45 -8.37 2.88
C PHE A 122 -18.79 -9.69 3.29
N PHE A 123 -17.49 -9.85 3.04
CA PHE A 123 -16.75 -11.04 3.47
C PHE A 123 -16.63 -11.14 4.98
N ALA A 124 -16.41 -10.02 5.68
CA ALA A 124 -16.38 -9.98 7.14
C ALA A 124 -17.74 -10.37 7.72
N LEU A 125 -18.84 -9.87 7.14
CA LEU A 125 -20.20 -10.24 7.54
C LEU A 125 -20.47 -11.73 7.28
N ARG A 126 -20.08 -12.25 6.11
CA ARG A 126 -20.18 -13.68 5.79
C ARG A 126 -19.35 -14.54 6.74
N ALA A 127 -18.16 -14.09 7.12
CA ALA A 127 -17.30 -14.77 8.09
C ALA A 127 -17.92 -14.73 9.50
N ALA A 128 -18.50 -13.61 9.92
CA ALA A 128 -19.22 -13.49 11.19
C ALA A 128 -20.45 -14.42 11.23
N TRP A 129 -21.22 -14.48 10.14
CA TRP A 129 -22.34 -15.42 10.01
C TRP A 129 -21.89 -16.88 10.12
N ARG A 130 -20.79 -17.25 9.45
CA ARG A 130 -20.18 -18.57 9.58
C ARG A 130 -19.70 -18.82 11.01
N ALA A 131 -19.12 -17.84 11.68
CA ALA A 131 -18.65 -17.96 13.05
C ALA A 131 -19.81 -18.21 14.03
N LEU A 132 -20.97 -17.58 13.83
CA LEU A 132 -22.19 -17.86 14.61
C LEU A 132 -22.66 -19.31 14.46
N GLN A 133 -22.55 -19.90 13.27
CA GLN A 133 -22.93 -21.29 13.04
C GLN A 133 -21.96 -22.29 13.70
N VAL A 134 -20.66 -21.99 13.69
CA VAL A 134 -19.63 -22.92 14.23
C VAL A 134 -19.47 -22.77 15.75
N ARG A 135 -19.48 -21.54 16.28
CA ARG A 135 -19.27 -21.22 17.70
C ARG A 135 -20.24 -20.14 18.19
N PRO A 136 -21.54 -20.44 18.32
CA PRO A 136 -22.59 -19.45 18.57
C PRO A 136 -22.39 -18.67 19.87
N ARG A 137 -21.84 -19.28 20.93
CA ARG A 137 -21.64 -18.61 22.24
C ARG A 137 -20.57 -17.53 22.20
N GLU A 138 -19.44 -17.81 21.57
CA GLU A 138 -18.32 -16.87 21.46
C GLU A 138 -18.64 -15.78 20.44
N ALA A 139 -19.19 -16.18 19.28
CA ALA A 139 -19.47 -15.27 18.18
C ALA A 139 -20.62 -14.31 18.48
N SER A 140 -21.65 -14.71 19.25
CA SER A 140 -22.76 -13.82 19.61
C SER A 140 -22.33 -12.68 20.51
N LEU A 141 -21.39 -12.93 21.43
CA LEU A 141 -20.82 -11.89 22.30
C LEU A 141 -20.05 -10.85 21.46
N ILE A 142 -19.15 -11.31 20.59
CA ILE A 142 -18.35 -10.43 19.73
C ILE A 142 -19.25 -9.63 18.79
N LEU A 143 -20.19 -10.31 18.13
CA LEU A 143 -21.11 -9.66 17.20
C LEU A 143 -22.05 -8.70 17.92
N GLY A 144 -22.52 -9.06 19.11
CA GLY A 144 -23.34 -8.20 19.95
C GLY A 144 -22.62 -6.90 20.31
N VAL A 145 -21.36 -7.01 20.76
CA VAL A 145 -20.52 -5.83 21.04
C VAL A 145 -20.32 -4.99 19.77
N ALA A 146 -20.02 -5.62 18.64
CA ALA A 146 -19.81 -4.92 17.37
C ALA A 146 -21.08 -4.17 16.89
N VAL A 147 -22.26 -4.81 16.99
CA VAL A 147 -23.54 -4.20 16.62
C VAL A 147 -23.88 -3.05 17.57
N ILE A 148 -23.71 -3.24 18.89
CA ILE A 148 -23.94 -2.18 19.87
C ILE A 148 -23.01 -0.99 19.59
N PHE A 149 -21.74 -1.23 19.33
CA PHE A 149 -20.79 -0.17 18.99
C PHE A 149 -21.17 0.56 17.70
N LEU A 150 -21.53 -0.19 16.65
CA LEU A 150 -21.94 0.38 15.37
C LEU A 150 -23.20 1.26 15.51
N LEU A 151 -24.20 0.78 16.25
CA LEU A 151 -25.38 1.57 16.57
C LEU A 151 -24.99 2.77 17.45
N ALA A 152 -24.18 2.60 18.49
CA ALA A 152 -23.76 3.72 19.32
C ALA A 152 -23.10 4.85 18.51
N SER A 153 -22.32 4.52 17.47
CA SER A 153 -21.60 5.47 16.60
C SER A 153 -22.46 6.28 15.60
N GLY A 154 -23.79 6.08 15.59
CA GLY A 154 -24.69 6.79 14.68
C GLY A 154 -24.80 8.31 14.92
N PRO A 155 -25.50 9.05 14.04
CA PRO A 155 -25.63 10.52 14.13
C PRO A 155 -26.26 11.00 15.45
N TRP A 156 -27.03 10.15 16.15
CA TRP A 156 -27.60 10.44 17.47
C TRP A 156 -26.55 10.55 18.58
N ALA A 157 -25.33 10.04 18.40
CA ALA A 157 -24.25 10.20 19.36
C ALA A 157 -23.98 11.69 19.66
N ALA A 158 -24.17 12.57 18.67
CA ALA A 158 -24.02 14.02 18.83
C ALA A 158 -25.04 14.63 19.81
N LEU A 159 -26.18 13.98 20.01
CA LEU A 159 -27.25 14.47 20.92
C LEU A 159 -27.00 14.08 22.38
N MET A 160 -26.07 13.15 22.64
CA MET A 160 -25.78 12.61 23.97
C MET A 160 -24.29 12.79 24.31
N PRO A 161 -23.88 13.90 24.96
CA PRO A 161 -22.48 14.21 25.21
C PRO A 161 -21.70 13.11 25.93
N GLY A 162 -22.34 12.42 26.89
CA GLY A 162 -21.71 11.30 27.62
C GLY A 162 -21.46 10.08 26.74
N LEU A 163 -22.37 9.77 25.81
CA LEU A 163 -22.16 8.70 24.83
C LEU A 163 -21.03 9.07 23.86
N ARG A 164 -21.02 10.32 23.37
CA ARG A 164 -19.97 10.81 22.48
C ARG A 164 -18.59 10.73 23.12
N ALA A 165 -18.44 11.21 24.35
CA ALA A 165 -17.17 11.13 25.08
C ALA A 165 -16.68 9.69 25.27
N THR A 166 -17.60 8.75 25.49
CA THR A 166 -17.27 7.32 25.60
C THR A 166 -16.78 6.75 24.27
N LEU A 167 -17.47 7.08 23.17
CA LEU A 167 -17.07 6.66 21.82
C LEU A 167 -15.72 7.25 21.42
N ASP A 168 -15.52 8.55 21.66
CA ASP A 168 -14.25 9.23 21.36
C ASP A 168 -13.09 8.58 22.14
N TRP A 169 -13.30 8.15 23.39
CA TRP A 169 -12.30 7.40 24.16
C TRP A 169 -12.01 6.01 23.55
N ILE A 170 -13.05 5.26 23.17
CA ILE A 170 -12.89 3.94 22.53
C ILE A 170 -12.12 4.07 21.21
N GLU A 171 -12.45 5.07 20.40
CA GLU A 171 -11.78 5.34 19.14
C GLU A 171 -10.32 5.76 19.35
N ALA A 172 -10.08 6.69 20.28
CA ALA A 172 -8.76 7.27 20.50
C ALA A 172 -7.73 6.27 21.07
N TYR A 173 -8.16 5.31 21.89
CA TYR A 173 -7.26 4.40 22.60
C TYR A 173 -7.33 2.96 22.06
N PRO A 174 -8.38 2.14 22.32
CA PRO A 174 -8.47 0.78 21.79
C PRO A 174 -8.37 0.68 20.26
N VAL A 175 -9.21 1.41 19.53
CA VAL A 175 -9.33 1.24 18.07
C VAL A 175 -8.06 1.68 17.38
N LEU A 176 -7.56 2.88 17.69
CA LEU A 176 -6.27 3.35 17.18
C LEU A 176 -5.10 2.46 17.64
N GLY A 177 -5.16 1.88 18.84
CA GLY A 177 -4.18 0.90 19.31
C GLY A 177 -4.10 -0.34 18.43
N VAL A 178 -5.25 -0.94 18.11
CA VAL A 178 -5.35 -2.09 17.19
C VAL A 178 -4.86 -1.71 15.79
N ALA A 179 -5.30 -0.56 15.26
CA ALA A 179 -4.87 -0.09 13.94
C ALA A 179 -3.35 0.10 13.86
N ARG A 180 -2.75 0.72 14.88
CA ARG A 180 -1.29 0.87 15.00
C ARG A 180 -0.59 -0.48 15.11
N GLY A 181 -1.12 -1.41 15.90
CA GLY A 181 -0.59 -2.76 16.01
C GLY A 181 -0.57 -3.50 14.67
N LEU A 182 -1.63 -3.38 13.88
CA LEU A 182 -1.71 -3.94 12.53
C LEU A 182 -0.68 -3.30 11.59
N LEU A 183 -0.57 -1.97 11.60
CA LEU A 183 0.41 -1.25 10.78
C LEU A 183 1.86 -1.62 11.16
N LEU A 184 2.14 -1.76 12.46
CA LEU A 184 3.44 -2.23 12.94
C LEU A 184 3.71 -3.67 12.48
N GLY A 185 2.72 -4.56 12.56
CA GLY A 185 2.84 -5.93 12.06
C GLY A 185 3.15 -5.99 10.56
N VAL A 186 2.44 -5.19 9.75
CA VAL A 186 2.72 -5.05 8.31
C VAL A 186 4.12 -4.49 8.08
N GLY A 187 4.51 -3.46 8.84
CA GLY A 187 5.84 -2.86 8.77
C GLY A 187 6.95 -3.87 9.08
N ILE A 188 6.81 -4.64 10.16
CA ILE A 188 7.76 -5.70 10.52
C ILE A 188 7.80 -6.78 9.42
N GLY A 189 6.65 -7.18 8.88
CA GLY A 189 6.60 -8.14 7.77
C GLY A 189 7.35 -7.65 6.53
N ALA A 190 7.19 -6.37 6.19
CA ALA A 190 7.92 -5.73 5.10
C ALA A 190 9.43 -5.62 5.40
N LEU A 191 9.82 -5.31 6.65
CA LEU A 191 11.21 -5.30 7.08
C LEU A 191 11.85 -6.69 6.95
N VAL A 192 11.19 -7.75 7.42
CA VAL A 192 11.69 -9.13 7.29
C VAL A 192 11.89 -9.51 5.83
N ALA A 193 10.91 -9.23 4.96
CA ALA A 193 11.03 -9.47 3.53
C ALA A 193 12.21 -8.68 2.92
N SER A 194 12.35 -7.40 3.28
CA SER A 194 13.44 -6.55 2.80
C SER A 194 14.81 -7.04 3.28
N THR A 195 14.94 -7.43 4.55
CA THR A 195 16.19 -7.99 5.09
C THR A 195 16.56 -9.30 4.41
N ARG A 196 15.59 -10.19 4.14
CA ARG A 196 15.85 -11.44 3.39
C ARG A 196 16.41 -11.15 1.99
N VAL A 197 15.87 -10.14 1.31
CA VAL A 197 16.39 -9.68 0.01
C VAL A 197 17.79 -9.08 0.15
N LEU A 198 18.02 -8.21 1.14
CA LEU A 198 19.33 -7.57 1.38
C LEU A 198 20.43 -8.59 1.75
N LEU A 199 20.09 -9.63 2.50
CA LEU A 199 21.00 -10.73 2.84
C LEU A 199 21.18 -11.72 1.68
N GLY A 200 20.47 -11.52 0.56
CA GLY A 200 20.57 -12.38 -0.62
C GLY A 200 19.94 -13.76 -0.47
N LEU A 201 19.08 -13.93 0.54
CA LEU A 201 18.33 -15.17 0.77
C LEU A 201 17.22 -15.34 -0.28
N ASP A 202 16.61 -14.22 -0.71
CA ASP A 202 15.63 -14.18 -1.80
C ASP A 202 16.21 -13.33 -2.95
N GLN A 203 16.46 -13.94 -4.12
CA GLN A 203 17.08 -13.29 -5.29
C GLN A 203 16.09 -13.17 -6.48
N PRO A 204 15.02 -12.37 -6.37
CA PRO A 204 13.97 -12.30 -7.40
C PRO A 204 14.45 -11.83 -8.78
N TYR A 205 15.66 -11.27 -8.86
CA TYR A 205 16.30 -10.76 -10.07
C TYR A 205 17.28 -11.75 -10.73
N LEU A 206 17.65 -12.86 -10.06
CA LEU A 206 18.58 -13.86 -10.61
C LEU A 206 17.88 -15.14 -11.11
N ASP A 207 16.59 -15.32 -10.84
CA ASP A 207 15.79 -16.47 -11.27
C ASP A 207 15.15 -16.31 -12.68
N ARG A 208 15.79 -15.56 -13.58
CA ARG A 208 15.41 -15.49 -15.01
C ARG A 208 16.61 -15.64 -15.93
#